data_AF-A0A959GXP4-F1
#
_entry.id   AF-A0A959GXP4-F1
#
_cell.length_a   1.000
_cell.length_b   1.000
_cell.length_c   1.000
_cell.angle_alpha   90.00
_cell.angle_beta   90.00
_cell.angle_gamma   90.00
#
_symmetry.space_group_name_H-M   'P 1'
#
loop_
_entity.id
_entity.type
_entity.pdbx_description
1 polymer ?
#
loop_
_entity_poly.entity_id
_entity_poly.type
_entity_poly.pdbx_seq_one_letter_code
_entity_poly.pdbx_strand_id
1 'polypeptide(L)'
;MKLSTVMFRLALLGYSLFFTDVLAAQVSVNQDNSAPDPSAMLDVKSSDKGMLVPRMTTAQRTAISNPATGLLVFDTDTESFWYRDSGGWVNLIAGWSLTGNAGTVNGTNFIGTTDNVALDFRVNNARGLRLEYAEEVDPLFGTTVAPNLIGGFSGNTVAAGVIGATISGGGRTGGIN
;
A
#
# COMPACT_ATOMS: atom_id res chain seq x y z
N MET A 1 67.37 19.38 24.37
CA MET A 1 66.14 18.76 24.91
C MET A 1 64.83 19.48 24.53
N LYS A 2 64.83 20.69 23.95
CA LYS A 2 63.60 21.43 23.59
C LYS A 2 62.94 21.01 22.26
N LEU A 3 63.65 20.29 21.40
CA LEU A 3 63.18 19.91 20.06
C LEU A 3 62.21 18.71 20.06
N SER A 4 62.33 17.76 20.99
CA SER A 4 61.47 16.55 21.03
C SER A 4 60.05 16.84 21.52
N THR A 5 59.87 17.81 22.42
CA THR A 5 58.55 18.19 22.93
C THR A 5 57.72 18.91 21.88
N VAL A 6 58.36 19.66 20.97
CA VAL A 6 57.67 20.38 19.89
C VAL A 6 57.19 19.41 18.82
N MET A 7 58.00 18.42 18.43
CA MET A 7 57.60 17.40 17.46
C MET A 7 56.47 16.49 17.98
N PHE A 8 56.48 16.14 19.28
CA PHE A 8 55.38 15.36 19.90
C PHE A 8 54.06 16.13 19.92
N ARG A 9 54.09 17.46 20.16
CA ARG A 9 52.90 18.32 20.11
C ARG A 9 52.37 18.51 18.70
N LEU A 10 53.24 18.61 17.69
CA LEU A 10 52.85 18.68 16.28
C LEU A 10 52.24 17.35 15.79
N ALA A 11 52.76 16.21 16.26
CA ALA A 11 52.17 14.89 15.96
C ALA A 11 50.78 14.72 16.62
N LEU A 12 50.60 15.18 17.86
CA LEU A 12 49.30 15.17 18.55
C LEU A 12 48.27 16.08 17.86
N LEU A 13 48.70 17.28 17.44
CA LEU A 13 47.86 18.24 16.72
C LEU A 13 47.47 17.71 15.33
N GLY A 14 48.41 17.06 14.64
CA GLY A 14 48.16 16.35 13.38
C GLY A 14 47.16 15.22 13.54
N TYR A 15 47.27 14.38 14.58
CA TYR A 15 46.34 13.28 14.84
C TYR A 15 44.91 13.77 15.16
N SER A 16 44.78 14.92 15.84
CA SER A 16 43.47 15.53 16.14
C SER A 16 42.74 16.12 14.93
N LEU A 17 43.42 16.33 13.80
CA LEU A 17 42.86 16.93 12.58
C LEU A 17 42.33 15.89 11.57
N PHE A 18 42.41 14.58 11.87
CA PHE A 18 41.96 13.50 10.99
C PHE A 18 40.72 12.71 11.47
N PHE A 19 40.11 13.09 12.60
CA PHE A 19 38.79 12.57 12.98
C PHE A 19 37.71 13.50 12.42
N THR A 20 37.29 13.26 11.18
CA THR A 20 36.00 13.77 10.71
C THR A 20 34.94 12.78 11.14
N ASP A 21 34.43 12.94 12.36
CA ASP A 21 33.19 12.27 12.73
C ASP A 21 32.11 12.78 11.77
N VAL A 22 31.62 11.91 10.89
CA VAL A 22 30.40 12.18 10.13
C VAL A 22 29.27 12.18 11.15
N LEU A 23 28.96 13.35 11.70
CA LEU A 23 27.76 13.53 12.52
C LEU A 23 26.56 13.28 11.59
N ALA A 24 25.99 12.09 11.66
CA ALA A 24 24.68 11.82 11.08
C ALA A 24 23.66 12.70 11.80
N ALA A 25 23.28 13.81 11.17
CA ALA A 25 22.24 14.69 11.69
C ALA A 25 20.87 14.06 11.37
N GLN A 26 20.47 13.07 12.17
CA GLN A 26 19.10 12.57 12.18
C GLN A 26 18.27 13.43 13.15
N VAL A 27 17.01 13.73 12.80
CA VAL A 27 16.12 14.44 13.71
C VAL A 27 15.34 13.43 14.53
N SER A 28 15.65 13.32 15.83
CA SER A 28 14.84 12.53 16.77
C SER A 28 13.97 13.45 17.62
N VAL A 29 12.69 13.13 17.74
CA VAL A 29 11.75 13.78 18.66
C VAL A 29 11.22 12.73 19.63
N ASN A 30 11.81 12.67 20.82
CA ASN A 30 11.44 11.73 21.88
C ASN A 30 11.73 12.33 23.27
N GLN A 31 11.24 11.67 24.33
CA GLN A 31 11.44 12.10 25.74
C GLN A 31 12.44 11.21 26.49
N ASP A 32 12.90 10.11 25.89
CA ASP A 32 13.70 9.07 26.53
C ASP A 32 15.17 9.07 26.09
N ASN A 33 15.56 10.03 25.24
CA ASN A 33 16.89 10.16 24.65
C ASN A 33 17.34 8.90 23.90
N SER A 34 16.41 8.09 23.40
CA SER A 34 16.76 6.97 22.54
C SER A 34 17.36 7.48 21.22
N ALA A 35 18.38 6.78 20.74
CA ALA A 35 18.98 7.07 19.43
C ALA A 35 17.93 6.86 18.33
N PRO A 36 17.86 7.74 17.31
CA PRO A 36 16.98 7.55 16.17
C PRO A 36 17.30 6.24 15.43
N ASP A 37 16.29 5.65 14.80
CA ASP A 37 16.50 4.50 13.91
C ASP A 37 17.50 4.84 12.79
N PRO A 38 18.51 3.99 12.49
CA PRO A 38 19.52 4.28 11.47
C PRO A 38 18.96 4.51 10.06
N SER A 39 17.75 4.04 9.77
CA SER A 39 17.07 4.22 8.47
C SER A 39 16.20 5.47 8.40
N ALA A 40 16.01 6.19 9.51
CA ALA A 40 15.11 7.35 9.58
C ALA A 40 15.86 8.68 9.42
N MET A 41 15.26 9.60 8.64
CA MET A 41 15.66 11.01 8.62
C MET A 41 14.96 11.81 9.73
N LEU A 42 13.70 11.44 10.03
CA LEU A 42 12.90 11.92 11.16
C LEU A 42 12.36 10.71 11.93
N ASP A 43 12.71 10.61 13.20
CA ASP A 43 12.21 9.58 14.12
C ASP A 43 11.40 10.25 15.24
N VAL A 44 10.13 9.88 15.38
CA VAL A 44 9.24 10.42 16.41
C VAL A 44 8.77 9.27 17.28
N LYS A 45 9.16 9.29 18.56
CA LYS A 45 8.83 8.24 19.51
C LYS A 45 8.03 8.80 20.68
N SER A 46 6.82 8.26 20.85
CA SER A 46 5.95 8.53 21.99
C SER A 46 4.98 7.35 22.17
N SER A 47 4.58 7.07 23.41
CA SER A 47 3.57 6.07 23.75
C SER A 47 2.16 6.66 23.93
N ASP A 48 2.05 8.00 23.95
CA ASP A 48 0.85 8.75 24.35
C ASP A 48 0.52 9.93 23.42
N LYS A 49 1.38 10.24 22.44
CA LYS A 49 1.23 11.31 21.46
C LYS A 49 1.50 10.78 20.05
N GLY A 50 0.96 11.48 19.06
CA GLY A 50 1.20 11.18 17.65
C GLY A 50 1.68 12.41 16.88
N MET A 51 1.82 12.24 15.56
CA MET A 51 2.11 13.33 14.64
C MET A 51 0.80 13.96 14.15
N LEU A 52 0.65 15.27 14.33
CA LEU A 52 -0.40 16.04 13.66
C LEU A 52 0.11 16.53 12.30
N VAL A 53 -0.43 15.97 11.23
CA VAL A 53 -0.21 16.46 9.86
C VAL A 53 -1.06 17.72 9.60
N PRO A 54 -0.77 18.52 8.55
CA PRO A 54 -1.63 19.64 8.17
C PRO A 54 -3.09 19.20 8.00
N ARG A 55 -4.01 19.93 8.66
CA ARG A 55 -5.46 19.68 8.62
C ARG A 55 -6.14 20.79 7.84
N MET A 56 -7.00 20.44 6.89
CA MET A 56 -7.66 21.41 6.01
C MET A 56 -8.94 20.83 5.40
N THR A 57 -9.82 21.68 4.86
CA THR A 57 -11.01 21.24 4.13
C THR A 57 -10.65 20.62 2.78
N THR A 58 -11.60 19.93 2.14
CA THR A 58 -11.42 19.39 0.78
C THR A 58 -11.07 20.51 -0.20
N ALA A 59 -11.76 21.65 -0.11
CA ALA A 59 -11.49 22.80 -0.97
C ALA A 59 -10.07 23.35 -0.78
N GLN A 60 -9.57 23.40 0.46
CA GLN A 60 -8.21 23.86 0.74
C GLN A 60 -7.16 22.89 0.23
N ARG A 61 -7.38 21.58 0.42
CA ARG A 61 -6.49 20.53 -0.09
C ARG A 61 -6.37 20.57 -1.61
N THR A 62 -7.49 20.65 -2.33
CA THR A 62 -7.48 20.68 -3.80
C THR A 62 -6.96 22.00 -4.36
N ALA A 63 -6.97 23.09 -3.56
CA ALA A 63 -6.42 24.38 -3.93
C ALA A 63 -4.90 24.53 -3.69
N ILE A 64 -4.22 23.55 -3.08
CA ILE A 64 -2.76 23.58 -2.93
C ILE A 64 -2.13 23.65 -4.34
N SER A 65 -1.36 24.70 -4.59
CA SER A 65 -0.67 24.90 -5.88
C SER A 65 0.57 24.00 -5.96
N ASN A 66 0.71 23.25 -7.05
CA ASN A 66 1.83 22.34 -7.32
C ASN A 66 2.19 21.43 -6.13
N PRO A 67 1.24 20.65 -5.57
CA PRO A 67 1.51 19.78 -4.43
C PRO A 67 2.52 18.70 -4.83
N ALA A 68 3.54 18.50 -4.00
CA ALA A 68 4.54 17.45 -4.21
C ALA A 68 3.92 16.05 -4.09
N THR A 69 4.35 15.11 -4.93
CA THR A 69 4.02 13.69 -4.75
C THR A 69 4.56 13.19 -3.40
N GLY A 70 3.74 12.46 -2.66
CA GLY A 70 4.00 12.01 -1.30
C GLY A 70 3.54 12.98 -0.21
N LEU A 71 3.04 14.17 -0.55
CA LEU A 71 2.50 15.12 0.45
C LEU A 71 1.29 14.51 1.18
N LEU A 72 1.34 14.45 2.51
CA LEU A 72 0.30 13.90 3.38
C LEU A 72 -0.47 15.02 4.11
N VAL A 73 -1.79 14.96 4.07
CA VAL A 73 -2.69 15.88 4.78
C VAL A 73 -3.85 15.12 5.41
N PHE A 74 -4.52 15.74 6.38
CA PHE A 74 -5.81 15.28 6.89
C PHE A 74 -6.91 16.20 6.37
N ASP A 75 -7.87 15.64 5.65
CA ASP A 75 -9.00 16.36 5.09
C ASP A 75 -10.16 16.34 6.08
N THR A 76 -10.58 17.50 6.57
CA THR A 76 -11.58 17.63 7.63
C THR A 76 -13.02 17.44 7.14
N ASP A 77 -13.30 17.59 5.85
CA ASP A 77 -14.65 17.39 5.32
C ASP A 77 -14.93 15.89 5.12
N THR A 78 -13.89 15.14 4.75
CA THR A 78 -13.96 13.68 4.54
C THR A 78 -13.45 12.87 5.74
N GLU A 79 -13.03 13.53 6.82
CA GLU A 79 -12.46 12.95 8.04
C GLU A 79 -11.41 11.85 7.78
N SER A 80 -10.55 12.06 6.79
CA SER A 80 -9.60 11.02 6.35
C SER A 80 -8.25 11.58 5.94
N PHE A 81 -7.24 10.71 5.97
CA PHE A 81 -5.92 11.04 5.45
C PHE A 81 -5.92 10.98 3.92
N TRP A 82 -5.33 11.99 3.29
CA TRP A 82 -5.11 12.04 1.85
C TRP A 82 -3.64 12.27 1.57
N TYR A 83 -3.13 11.59 0.55
CA TYR A 83 -1.80 11.86 0.02
C TYR A 83 -1.86 12.23 -1.46
N ARG A 84 -0.88 12.99 -1.92
CA ARG A 84 -0.73 13.32 -3.33
C ARG A 84 0.05 12.21 -4.03
N ASP A 85 -0.54 11.51 -4.98
CA ASP A 85 0.20 10.56 -5.85
C ASP A 85 0.71 11.28 -7.12
N SER A 86 0.92 10.59 -8.24
CA SER A 86 1.19 11.25 -9.53
C SER A 86 -0.07 11.78 -10.22
N GLY A 87 -1.21 11.11 -10.08
CA GLY A 87 -2.46 11.37 -10.83
C GLY A 87 -3.47 12.32 -10.16
N GLY A 88 -3.45 12.44 -8.83
CA GLY A 88 -4.27 13.38 -8.07
C GLY A 88 -4.05 13.24 -6.56
N TRP A 89 -5.05 13.68 -5.81
CA TRP A 89 -5.14 13.34 -4.39
C TRP A 89 -5.82 11.98 -4.25
N VAL A 90 -5.25 11.12 -3.41
CA VAL A 90 -5.76 9.79 -3.11
C VAL A 90 -6.06 9.66 -1.63
N ASN A 91 -7.23 9.11 -1.29
CA ASN A 91 -7.59 8.83 0.09
C ASN A 91 -6.81 7.59 0.53
N LEU A 92 -6.11 7.70 1.66
CA LEU A 92 -5.26 6.63 2.18
C LEU A 92 -6.05 5.37 2.56
N ILE A 93 -7.35 5.50 2.83
CA ILE A 93 -8.25 4.39 3.20
C ILE A 93 -9.24 4.03 2.09
N ALA A 94 -8.94 4.35 0.82
CA ALA A 94 -9.79 3.99 -0.33
C ALA A 94 -9.79 2.48 -0.61
N GLY A 95 -10.65 1.72 0.07
CA GLY A 95 -10.85 0.28 -0.14
C GLY A 95 -12.29 -0.17 0.13
N TRP A 96 -12.58 -1.44 -0.11
CA TRP A 96 -13.87 -2.03 0.27
C TRP A 96 -13.87 -2.38 1.76
N SER A 97 -14.80 -1.82 2.53
CA SER A 97 -14.91 -2.09 3.97
C SER A 97 -15.52 -3.48 4.24
N LEU A 98 -15.10 -4.11 5.34
CA LEU A 98 -15.73 -5.32 5.88
C LEU A 98 -17.20 -5.09 6.28
N THR A 99 -17.57 -3.86 6.57
CA THR A 99 -18.95 -3.46 6.89
C THR A 99 -19.71 -2.92 5.69
N GLY A 100 -19.11 -2.94 4.49
CA GLY A 100 -19.64 -2.34 3.29
C GLY A 100 -19.39 -0.83 3.17
N ASN A 101 -19.53 -0.31 1.95
CA ASN A 101 -19.32 1.09 1.60
C ASN A 101 -20.67 1.74 1.23
N ALA A 102 -20.91 2.97 1.70
CA ALA A 102 -22.03 3.80 1.26
C ALA A 102 -21.61 4.71 0.09
N GLY A 103 -22.58 5.25 -0.67
CA GLY A 103 -22.32 6.24 -1.73
C GLY A 103 -21.70 5.70 -3.02
N THR A 104 -21.73 4.38 -3.25
CA THR A 104 -21.19 3.75 -4.46
C THR A 104 -22.02 4.07 -5.71
N VAL A 105 -21.36 4.21 -6.85
CA VAL A 105 -21.97 4.39 -8.18
C VAL A 105 -21.76 3.13 -9.02
N ASN A 106 -22.85 2.59 -9.58
CA ASN A 106 -22.80 1.41 -10.46
C ASN A 106 -21.92 1.67 -11.69
N GLY A 107 -21.09 0.69 -12.07
CA GLY A 107 -20.11 0.80 -13.17
C GLY A 107 -18.81 1.54 -12.81
N THR A 108 -18.79 2.28 -11.69
CA THR A 108 -17.58 2.99 -11.22
C THR A 108 -16.94 2.30 -10.02
N ASN A 109 -17.75 1.83 -9.06
CA ASN A 109 -17.28 1.16 -7.85
C ASN A 109 -17.67 -0.31 -7.88
N PHE A 110 -16.70 -1.19 -7.68
CA PHE A 110 -16.93 -2.64 -7.66
C PHE A 110 -15.85 -3.36 -6.85
N ILE A 111 -16.16 -4.59 -6.40
CA ILE A 111 -15.17 -5.56 -5.92
C ILE A 111 -14.78 -6.42 -7.12
N GLY A 112 -13.54 -6.34 -7.56
CA GLY A 112 -13.07 -7.12 -8.70
C GLY A 112 -11.77 -6.61 -9.28
N THR A 113 -11.47 -7.13 -10.47
CA THR A 113 -10.29 -6.82 -11.27
C THR A 113 -10.66 -6.00 -12.49
N THR A 114 -9.72 -5.21 -13.01
CA THR A 114 -9.87 -4.45 -14.27
C THR A 114 -9.18 -5.12 -15.46
N ASP A 115 -8.52 -6.25 -15.21
CA ASP A 115 -7.76 -7.03 -16.17
C ASP A 115 -8.29 -8.47 -16.24
N ASN A 116 -7.71 -9.28 -17.13
CA ASN A 116 -8.07 -10.68 -17.33
C ASN A 116 -7.45 -11.57 -16.23
N VAL A 117 -7.78 -11.26 -14.98
CA VAL A 117 -7.38 -12.00 -13.79
C VAL A 117 -8.63 -12.34 -13.00
N ALA A 118 -8.72 -13.58 -12.54
CA ALA A 118 -9.87 -14.05 -11.77
C ALA A 118 -9.92 -13.44 -10.35
N LEU A 119 -11.14 -13.22 -9.86
CA LEU A 119 -11.40 -12.84 -8.47
C LEU A 119 -11.72 -14.10 -7.64
N ASP A 120 -10.92 -14.39 -6.61
CA ASP A 120 -11.15 -15.46 -5.65
C ASP A 120 -11.73 -14.93 -4.33
N PHE A 121 -12.83 -15.52 -3.86
CA PHE A 121 -13.25 -15.43 -2.47
C PHE A 121 -12.70 -16.63 -1.69
N ARG A 122 -12.01 -16.36 -0.57
CA ARG A 122 -11.25 -17.36 0.18
C ARG A 122 -11.68 -17.48 1.64
N VAL A 123 -11.56 -18.70 2.17
CA VAL A 123 -11.72 -19.02 3.61
C VAL A 123 -10.48 -19.81 4.03
N ASN A 124 -9.82 -19.41 5.12
CA ASN A 124 -8.55 -20.00 5.56
C ASN A 124 -7.50 -20.08 4.41
N ASN A 125 -7.42 -19.04 3.59
CA ASN A 125 -6.57 -18.96 2.39
C ASN A 125 -6.85 -20.05 1.32
N ALA A 126 -7.95 -20.78 1.41
CA ALA A 126 -8.42 -21.70 0.36
C ALA A 126 -9.52 -21.04 -0.47
N ARG A 127 -9.47 -21.20 -1.79
CA ARG A 127 -10.50 -20.74 -2.73
C ARG A 127 -11.82 -21.45 -2.46
N GLY A 128 -12.87 -20.69 -2.13
CA GLY A 128 -14.23 -21.19 -1.98
C GLY A 128 -15.15 -20.79 -3.14
N LEU A 129 -14.88 -19.62 -3.75
CA LEU A 129 -15.57 -19.15 -4.96
C LEU A 129 -14.57 -18.43 -5.86
N ARG A 130 -14.69 -18.63 -7.18
CA ARG A 130 -13.93 -17.92 -8.19
C ARG A 130 -14.86 -17.36 -9.26
N LEU A 131 -14.64 -16.10 -9.60
CA LEU A 131 -15.15 -15.46 -10.80
C LEU A 131 -13.97 -15.33 -11.77
N GLU A 132 -13.97 -16.11 -12.85
CA GLU A 132 -12.95 -15.99 -13.89
C GLU A 132 -13.54 -15.36 -15.15
N TYR A 133 -12.77 -14.47 -15.75
CA TYR A 133 -13.10 -13.92 -17.06
C TYR A 133 -13.04 -15.04 -18.11
N ALA A 134 -14.05 -15.10 -18.96
CA ALA A 134 -14.07 -15.99 -20.12
C ALA A 134 -14.68 -15.26 -21.32
N GLU A 135 -14.09 -15.52 -22.48
CA GLU A 135 -14.53 -14.98 -23.76
C GLU A 135 -14.68 -16.10 -24.78
N GLU A 136 -15.73 -15.99 -25.60
CA GLU A 136 -15.96 -16.81 -26.78
C GLU A 136 -15.91 -15.88 -27.98
N VAL A 137 -15.03 -16.18 -28.92
CA VAL A 137 -14.92 -15.43 -30.18
C VAL A 137 -15.67 -16.22 -31.25
N ASP A 138 -16.90 -15.79 -31.55
CA ASP A 138 -17.67 -16.37 -32.64
C ASP A 138 -17.40 -15.59 -33.95
N PRO A 139 -17.02 -16.28 -35.05
CA PRO A 139 -16.72 -15.62 -36.33
C PRO A 139 -17.91 -14.90 -37.00
N LEU A 140 -19.14 -15.23 -36.63
CA LEU A 140 -20.38 -14.72 -37.25
C LEU A 140 -21.11 -13.73 -36.35
N PHE A 141 -21.03 -13.90 -35.02
CA PHE A 141 -21.79 -13.15 -34.02
C PHE A 141 -20.91 -12.26 -33.13
N GLY A 142 -19.58 -12.32 -33.28
CA GLY A 142 -18.62 -11.50 -32.56
C GLY A 142 -18.19 -12.10 -31.22
N THR A 143 -17.49 -11.30 -30.40
CA THR A 143 -16.98 -11.74 -29.10
C THR A 143 -18.06 -11.64 -28.03
N THR A 144 -18.37 -12.75 -27.38
CA THR A 144 -19.22 -12.81 -26.19
C THR A 144 -18.33 -12.95 -24.96
N VAL A 145 -18.56 -12.12 -23.94
CA VAL A 145 -17.82 -12.15 -22.67
C VAL A 145 -18.79 -12.45 -21.54
N ALA A 146 -18.50 -13.49 -20.77
CA ALA A 146 -19.24 -13.82 -19.56
C ALA A 146 -18.32 -14.50 -18.56
N PRO A 147 -18.34 -14.10 -17.27
CA PRO A 147 -17.53 -14.78 -16.28
C PRO A 147 -18.03 -16.21 -16.04
N ASN A 148 -17.11 -17.14 -15.78
CA ASN A 148 -17.46 -18.43 -15.19
C ASN A 148 -17.50 -18.30 -13.66
N LEU A 149 -18.49 -18.93 -13.04
CA LEU A 149 -18.66 -19.02 -11.59
C LEU A 149 -18.22 -20.41 -11.13
N ILE A 150 -17.16 -20.48 -10.32
CA ILE A 150 -16.58 -21.76 -9.85
C ILE A 150 -16.55 -21.82 -8.33
N GLY A 151 -17.51 -22.53 -7.74
CA GLY A 151 -17.61 -22.77 -6.30
C GLY A 151 -16.99 -24.09 -5.83
N GLY A 152 -16.80 -24.20 -4.52
CA GLY A 152 -16.40 -25.45 -3.84
C GLY A 152 -14.89 -25.71 -3.86
N PHE A 153 -14.50 -26.97 -4.02
CA PHE A 153 -13.11 -27.42 -3.99
C PHE A 153 -12.22 -26.64 -4.96
N SER A 154 -11.01 -26.29 -4.52
CA SER A 154 -10.06 -25.47 -5.29
C SER A 154 -9.57 -26.15 -6.59
N GLY A 155 -9.77 -27.46 -6.74
CA GLY A 155 -9.50 -28.20 -7.96
C GLY A 155 -10.61 -28.16 -9.01
N ASN A 156 -11.79 -27.59 -8.71
CA ASN A 156 -12.83 -27.42 -9.71
C ASN A 156 -12.36 -26.44 -10.80
N THR A 157 -12.57 -26.79 -12.06
CA THR A 157 -12.15 -26.00 -13.22
C THR A 157 -13.21 -26.06 -14.31
N VAL A 158 -13.31 -25.00 -15.09
CA VAL A 158 -14.07 -24.97 -16.33
C VAL A 158 -13.09 -25.20 -17.49
N ALA A 159 -13.54 -25.96 -18.51
CA ALA A 159 -12.73 -26.22 -19.68
C ALA A 159 -12.49 -24.93 -20.49
N ALA A 160 -11.34 -24.85 -21.19
CA ALA A 160 -11.02 -23.69 -22.01
C ALA A 160 -12.10 -23.45 -23.09
N GLY A 161 -12.44 -22.18 -23.30
CA GLY A 161 -13.44 -21.75 -24.30
C GLY A 161 -14.89 -21.87 -23.84
N VAL A 162 -15.16 -22.40 -22.63
CA VAL A 162 -16.50 -22.36 -22.05
C VAL A 162 -16.71 -21.00 -21.38
N ILE A 163 -17.82 -20.34 -21.74
CA ILE A 163 -18.24 -19.06 -21.17
C ILE A 163 -19.54 -19.19 -20.38
N GLY A 164 -19.71 -18.39 -19.33
CA GLY A 164 -20.93 -18.36 -18.52
C GLY A 164 -21.23 -19.66 -17.76
N ALA A 165 -20.25 -20.54 -17.56
CA ALA A 165 -20.43 -21.76 -16.80
C ALA A 165 -20.68 -21.47 -15.31
N THR A 166 -21.46 -22.33 -14.66
CA THR A 166 -21.65 -22.32 -13.21
C THR A 166 -21.33 -23.70 -12.63
N ILE A 167 -20.29 -23.77 -11.80
CA ILE A 167 -20.02 -24.89 -10.90
C ILE A 167 -20.47 -24.43 -9.50
N SER A 168 -21.58 -24.94 -9.00
CA SER A 168 -22.18 -24.49 -7.72
C SER A 168 -21.43 -25.01 -6.47
N GLY A 169 -20.49 -25.95 -6.60
CA GLY A 169 -19.77 -26.52 -5.47
C GLY A 169 -19.12 -27.89 -5.74
N GLY A 170 -18.98 -28.70 -4.68
CA GLY A 170 -18.41 -30.05 -4.71
C GLY A 170 -17.01 -30.15 -4.07
N GLY A 171 -16.68 -31.33 -3.56
CA GLY A 171 -15.40 -31.69 -2.94
C GLY A 171 -14.42 -32.39 -3.89
N ARG A 172 -13.21 -32.68 -3.39
CA ARG A 172 -12.31 -33.64 -4.06
C ARG A 172 -13.01 -35.00 -4.16
N THR A 173 -12.76 -35.76 -5.23
CA THR A 173 -13.20 -37.16 -5.33
C THR A 173 -12.97 -37.92 -4.00
N GLY A 174 -14.03 -38.46 -3.41
CA GLY A 174 -14.00 -39.19 -2.13
C GLY A 174 -14.11 -38.34 -0.86
N GLY A 175 -14.22 -37.01 -0.96
CA GLY A 175 -14.60 -36.14 0.17
C GLY A 175 -16.13 -36.04 0.28
N ILE A 176 -16.64 -35.96 1.52
CA ILE A 176 -18.06 -35.66 1.77
C ILE A 176 -18.33 -34.23 1.30
N ASN A 177 -19.41 -34.03 0.53
CA ASN A 177 -19.90 -32.72 0.11
C ASN A 177 -20.73 -32.04 1.20
#